data_AF-A0A7Y0G1D3-F1
#
_entry.id   AF-A0A7Y0G1D3-F1
#
_cell.length_a   1.000
_cell.length_b   1.000
_cell.length_c   1.000
_cell.angle_alpha   90.00
_cell.angle_beta   90.00
_cell.angle_gamma   90.00
#
_symmetry.space_group_name_H-M   'P 1'
#
loop_
_entity.id
_entity.type
_entity.pdbx_description
1 polymer ?
#
loop_
_entity_poly.entity_id
_entity_poly.type
_entity_poly.pdbx_seq_one_letter_code
_entity_poly.pdbx_strand_id
1 'polypeptide(L)' 'MNSAELAHRFNYHPPRTPAAVRAHESVREQCTQLAGFLDSTLQDGREKALAITNLEQVMFWANAAIARA' A
#
# COMPACT_ATOMS: atom_id res chain seq x y z
N MET A 1 -16.60 14.81 11.67
CA MET A 1 -16.58 13.33 11.63
C MET A 1 -17.57 12.81 12.66
N ASN A 2 -18.58 12.05 12.24
CA ASN A 2 -19.60 11.49 13.15
C ASN A 2 -19.39 9.99 13.41
N SER A 3 -20.13 9.41 14.36
CA SER A 3 -19.96 7.99 14.74
C SER A 3 -20.20 7.01 13.59
N ALA A 4 -21.09 7.33 12.64
CA ALA A 4 -21.34 6.49 11.47
C ALA A 4 -20.16 6.52 10.48
N GLU A 5 -19.54 7.68 10.29
CA GLU A 5 -18.34 7.84 9.47
C GLU A 5 -17.13 7.12 10.09
N LEU A 6 -17.00 7.15 11.42
CA LEU A 6 -15.99 6.36 12.14
C LEU A 6 -16.23 4.86 11.94
N ALA A 7 -17.44 4.38 12.17
CA ALA A 7 -17.77 2.96 11.97
C ALA A 7 -17.45 2.49 10.55
N HIS A 8 -17.77 3.29 9.53
CA HIS A 8 -17.43 2.99 8.15
C HIS A 8 -15.90 2.98 7.90
N ARG A 9 -15.15 3.96 8.43
CA ARG A 9 -13.69 4.06 8.22
C ARG A 9 -12.88 2.97 8.93
N PHE A 10 -13.38 2.45 10.05
CA PHE A 10 -12.72 1.41 10.84
C PHE A 10 -13.27 0.00 10.59
N ASN A 11 -14.29 -0.13 9.73
CA ASN A 11 -14.80 -1.44 9.37
C ASN A 11 -13.81 -2.20 8.49
N TYR A 12 -13.61 -3.48 8.78
CA TYR A 12 -12.80 -4.34 7.92
C TYR A 12 -13.61 -4.75 6.69
N HIS A 13 -13.10 -4.41 5.51
CA HIS A 13 -13.70 -4.79 4.23
C HIS A 13 -12.79 -5.82 3.56
N PRO A 14 -13.08 -7.14 3.68
CA PRO A 14 -12.33 -8.14 2.95
C PRO A 14 -12.56 -7.95 1.43
N PRO A 15 -11.53 -8.20 0.60
CA PRO A 15 -11.66 -8.12 -0.85
C PRO A 15 -12.75 -9.08 -1.34
N ARG A 16 -13.75 -8.54 -2.02
CA ARG A 16 -15.00 -9.26 -2.36
C ARG A 16 -14.90 -10.06 -3.64
N THR A 17 -13.84 -9.86 -4.43
CA THR A 17 -13.66 -10.48 -5.74
C THR A 17 -12.24 -11.05 -5.89
N PRO A 18 -12.08 -12.16 -6.64
CA PRO A 18 -10.75 -12.66 -7.01
C PRO A 18 -9.91 -11.63 -7.77
N ALA A 19 -10.55 -10.72 -8.50
CA ALA A 19 -9.86 -9.63 -9.20
C ALA A 19 -9.24 -8.62 -8.21
N ALA A 20 -9.96 -8.24 -7.15
CA ALA A 20 -9.43 -7.38 -6.10
C ALA A 20 -8.27 -8.03 -5.34
N VAL A 21 -8.37 -9.33 -5.05
CA VAL A 21 -7.27 -10.10 -4.43
C VAL A 21 -6.02 -10.04 -5.31
N ARG A 22 -6.14 -10.36 -6.61
CA ARG A 22 -5.01 -10.29 -7.55
C ARG A 22 -4.44 -8.88 -7.68
N ALA A 23 -5.28 -7.85 -7.67
CA ALA A 23 -4.83 -6.46 -7.71
C ALA A 23 -4.00 -6.10 -6.47
N HIS A 24 -4.44 -6.50 -5.27
CA HIS A 24 -3.67 -6.31 -4.03
C HIS A 24 -2.32 -7.04 -4.06
N GLU A 25 -2.31 -8.28 -4.53
CA GLU A 25 -1.09 -9.08 -4.67
C GLU A 25 -0.11 -8.43 -5.65
N SER A 26 -0.61 -8.01 -6.81
CA SER A 26 0.20 -7.35 -7.84
C SER A 26 0.82 -6.04 -7.36
N VAL A 27 0.05 -5.18 -6.68
CA VAL A 27 0.58 -3.93 -6.10
C VAL A 27 1.66 -4.22 -5.06
N ARG A 28 1.43 -5.20 -4.18
CA ARG A 28 2.42 -5.58 -3.15
C ARG A 28 3.70 -6.10 -3.79
N GLU A 29 3.59 -6.96 -4.79
CA GLU A 29 4.73 -7.51 -5.51
C GLU A 29 5.56 -6.41 -6.16
N GLN A 30 4.93 -5.50 -6.91
CA GLN A 30 5.63 -4.41 -7.60
C GLN A 30 6.32 -3.45 -6.63
N CYS A 31 5.66 -3.08 -5.52
CA CYS A 31 6.28 -2.24 -4.50
C CYS A 31 7.45 -2.95 -3.82
N THR A 32 7.35 -4.27 -3.59
CA THR A 32 8.45 -5.06 -2.99
C THR A 32 9.65 -5.14 -3.93
N GLN A 33 9.42 -5.38 -5.22
CA GLN A 33 10.49 -5.42 -6.23
C GLN A 33 11.23 -4.08 -6.32
N LEU A 34 10.49 -2.97 -6.41
CA LEU A 34 11.08 -1.63 -6.43
C LEU A 34 11.81 -1.30 -5.12
N ALA A 35 11.27 -1.71 -3.97
CA ALA A 35 11.93 -1.51 -2.67
C ALA A 35 13.29 -2.22 -2.63
N GLY A 36 13.37 -3.48 -3.08
CA GLY A 36 14.64 -4.21 -3.17
C GLY A 36 15.65 -3.57 -4.14
N PHE A 37 15.18 -3.06 -5.28
CA PHE A 37 16.02 -2.29 -6.19
C PHE A 37 16.56 -1.01 -5.55
N LEU A 38 15.72 -0.23 -4.88
CA LEU A 38 16.14 1.00 -4.19
C LEU A 38 17.10 0.69 -3.04
N ASP A 39 16.84 -0.37 -2.28
CA ASP A 39 17.67 -0.78 -1.15
C ASP A 39 19.11 -1.12 -1.58
N SER A 40 19.23 -1.84 -2.71
CA SER A 40 20.52 -2.22 -3.29
C SER A 40 21.23 -1.10 -4.06
N THR A 41 20.50 -0.09 -4.54
CA THR A 41 21.05 0.98 -5.39
C THR A 41 21.44 2.23 -4.59
N LEU A 42 20.70 2.55 -3.53
CA LEU A 42 20.89 3.77 -2.76
C LEU A 42 21.85 3.56 -1.59
N GLN A 43 22.70 4.56 -1.33
CA GLN A 43 23.51 4.60 -0.11
C GLN A 43 22.62 4.70 1.13
N ASP A 44 23.07 4.13 2.25
CA ASP A 44 22.37 4.24 3.52
C ASP A 44 22.33 5.69 3.99
N GLY A 45 21.14 6.14 4.40
CA GLY A 45 20.91 7.53 4.76
C GLY A 45 19.45 7.92 4.78
N ARG A 46 19.21 9.22 5.03
CA ARG A 46 17.86 9.78 5.17
C ARG A 46 17.06 9.65 3.87
N GLU A 47 17.70 9.86 2.73
CA GLU A 47 17.08 9.82 1.40
C GLU A 47 16.56 8.43 1.07
N LYS A 48 17.36 7.39 1.33
CA LYS A 48 16.95 5.99 1.17
C LYS A 48 15.77 5.66 2.08
N ALA A 49 15.85 6.02 3.37
CA ALA A 49 14.76 5.79 4.31
C ALA A 49 13.45 6.47 3.86
N LEU A 50 13.53 7.71 3.38
CA LEU A 50 12.38 8.45 2.84
C LEU A 50 11.85 7.84 1.54
N ALA A 51 12.72 7.38 0.64
CA ALA A 51 12.31 6.71 -0.59
C ALA A 51 11.48 5.44 -0.29
N ILE A 52 11.97 4.59 0.62
CA ILE A 52 11.25 3.39 1.06
C ILE A 52 9.93 3.76 1.77
N THR A 53 9.94 4.73 2.68
CA THR A 53 8.73 5.18 3.39
C THR A 53 7.66 5.71 2.43
N ASN A 54 8.06 6.44 1.39
CA ASN A 54 7.13 6.94 0.38
C ASN A 54 6.57 5.80 -0.49
N LEU A 55 7.38 4.79 -0.80
CA LEU A 55 6.92 3.61 -1.53
C LEU A 55 5.92 2.77 -0.71
N GLU A 56 6.12 2.66 0.60
CA GLU A 56 5.13 2.05 1.50
C GLU A 56 3.80 2.82 1.50
N GLN A 57 3.84 4.15 1.47
CA GLN A 57 2.64 4.97 1.34
C GLN A 57 1.96 4.79 -0.02
N VAL A 58 2.72 4.66 -1.11
CA VAL A 58 2.17 4.30 -2.44
C VAL A 58 1.40 2.98 -2.35
N MET A 59 2.02 1.93 -1.78
CA MET A 59 1.37 0.63 -1.59
C MET A 59 0.10 0.75 -0.74
N PHE A 60 0.17 1.48 0.38
CA PHE A 60 -0.95 1.68 1.29
C PHE A 60 -2.16 2.32 0.58
N TRP A 61 -1.94 3.45 -0.11
CA TRP A 61 -3.01 4.17 -0.79
C TRP A 61 -3.56 3.42 -2.01
N ALA A 62 -2.72 2.71 -2.75
CA ALA A 62 -3.15 1.85 -3.84
C ALA A 62 -4.06 0.70 -3.33
N ASN A 63 -3.67 0.03 -2.24
CA ASN A 63 -4.51 -0.99 -1.61
C ASN A 63 -5.83 -0.40 -1.08
N ALA A 64 -5.80 0.78 -0.45
CA ALA A 64 -7.01 1.45 -0.01
C ALA A 64 -7.95 1.79 -1.18
N ALA A 65 -7.42 2.16 -2.35
CA ALA A 65 -8.21 2.40 -3.54
C ALA A 65 -8.86 1.11 -4.07
N ILE A 66 -8.10 0.00 -4.14
CA ILE A 66 -8.62 -1.31 -4.55
C ILE A 66 -9.74 -1.78 -3.61
N ALA A 67 -9.59 -1.59 -2.30
CA ALA A 67 -10.58 -2.01 -1.31
C ALA A 67 -11.88 -1.19 -1.35
N ARG A 68 -11.87 0.02 -1.92
CA ARG A 68 -13.03 0.92 -2.04
C ARG A 68 -13.77 0.79 -3.36
N ALA A 69 -13.18 0.13 -4.37
CA ALA A 69 -13.79 -0.16 -5.66
C ALA A 69 -14.74 -1.36 -5.57
#